data_AF-A0A6C0AHC0-F1
#
_entry.id   AF-A0A6C0AHC0-F1
#
_cell.length_a   1.000
_cell.length_b   1.000
_cell.length_c   1.000
_cell.angle_alpha   90.00
_cell.angle_beta   90.00
_cell.angle_gamma   90.00
#
_symmetry.space_group_name_H-M   'P 1'
#
loop_
_entity.id
_entity.type
_entity.pdbx_description
1 polymer ?
#
loop_
_entity_poly.entity_id
_entity_poly.type
_entity_poly.pdbx_seq_one_letter_code
_entity_poly.pdbx_strand_id
1 'polypeptide(L)'
;MFHDISRFSKTSDYFALLNGALMVECVVIFLSLKGMIHSKTLKYWYKQYGLAAVIADVCIVMIGFLITRFLYPFSTFHIVYFILLALLVQVIHDLGFYAFFSAVPRGANGMIDTFKDYGKEMGGHAILGDSNIILFSCLVASFMAGQSFNTNMVTFIVTLYFIPYFINI
;
A
#
# COMPACT_ATOMS: atom_id res chain seq x y z
N MET A 1 3.24 -8.84 20.25
CA MET A 1 2.12 -7.97 20.66
C MET A 1 2.03 -6.82 19.65
N PHE A 2 0.82 -6.44 19.23
CA PHE A 2 0.61 -5.33 18.30
C PHE A 2 0.74 -3.99 19.03
N HIS A 3 1.54 -3.07 18.49
CA HIS A 3 1.73 -1.74 19.06
C HIS A 3 0.76 -0.74 18.45
N ASP A 4 0.40 0.27 19.24
CA ASP A 4 -0.49 1.35 18.85
C ASP A 4 0.15 2.20 17.74
N ILE A 5 -0.51 2.21 16.58
CA ILE A 5 -0.18 3.01 15.39
C ILE A 5 -1.28 4.03 15.05
N SER A 6 -2.29 4.17 15.91
CA SER A 6 -3.48 4.98 15.64
C SER A 6 -3.29 6.48 15.91
N ARG A 7 -2.39 6.84 16.82
CA ARG A 7 -2.27 8.22 17.33
C ARG A 7 -1.67 9.17 16.30
N PHE A 8 -2.47 9.99 15.61
CA PHE A 8 -2.00 10.92 14.56
C PHE A 8 -0.82 11.82 14.98
N SER A 9 -0.78 12.28 16.23
CA SER A 9 0.28 13.15 16.76
C SER A 9 1.61 12.45 17.03
N LYS A 10 1.65 11.12 17.05
CA LYS A 10 2.87 10.35 17.35
C LYS A 10 3.73 10.20 16.08
N THR A 11 4.63 11.16 15.87
CA THR A 11 5.44 11.24 14.65
C THR A 11 6.44 10.08 14.48
N SER A 12 6.88 9.48 15.59
CA SER A 12 7.77 8.30 15.57
C SER A 12 7.20 7.12 14.79
N ASP A 13 5.87 7.00 14.73
CA ASP A 13 5.21 5.84 14.11
C ASP A 13 5.18 5.94 12.59
N TYR A 14 5.38 7.12 12.00
CA TYR A 14 5.39 7.28 10.54
C TYR A 14 6.44 6.39 9.87
N PHE A 15 7.57 6.18 10.53
CA PHE A 15 8.62 5.34 9.98
C PHE A 15 8.25 3.85 10.01
N ALA A 16 7.55 3.41 11.06
CA ALA A 16 7.02 2.05 11.13
C ALA A 16 5.91 1.81 10.10
N LEU A 17 5.03 2.80 9.86
CA LEU A 17 4.02 2.75 8.80
C LEU A 17 4.66 2.64 7.41
N LEU A 18 5.69 3.44 7.14
CA LEU A 18 6.43 3.40 5.89
C LEU A 18 7.08 2.03 5.67
N ASN A 19 7.74 1.48 6.69
CA ASN A 19 8.29 0.12 6.64
C ASN A 19 7.19 -0.93 6.37
N GLY A 20 6.04 -0.82 7.04
CA GLY A 20 4.91 -1.72 6.83
C GLY A 20 4.37 -1.70 5.40
N ALA A 21 4.23 -0.51 4.80
CA ALA A 21 3.83 -0.37 3.41
C ALA A 21 4.90 -0.95 2.46
N LEU A 22 6.16 -0.55 2.64
CA LEU A 22 7.26 -0.91 1.75
C LEU A 22 7.56 -2.43 1.76
N MET A 23 7.51 -3.08 2.92
CA MET A 23 7.73 -4.52 3.03
C MET A 23 6.63 -5.32 2.34
N VAL A 24 5.38 -4.89 2.48
CA VAL A 24 4.26 -5.54 1.78
C VAL A 24 4.36 -5.30 0.28
N GLU A 25 4.74 -4.11 -0.15
CA GLU A 25 4.97 -3.79 -1.56
C GLU A 25 6.03 -4.71 -2.19
N CYS A 26 7.15 -4.95 -1.50
CA CYS A 26 8.13 -5.95 -1.95
C CYS A 26 7.53 -7.34 -2.19
N VAL A 27 6.62 -7.78 -1.31
CA VAL A 27 5.92 -9.06 -1.48
C VAL A 27 4.98 -9.00 -2.69
N VAL A 28 4.22 -7.93 -2.87
CA VAL A 28 3.31 -7.76 -4.02
C VAL A 28 4.07 -7.76 -5.33
N ILE A 29 5.19 -7.03 -5.45
CA ILE A 29 6.05 -7.03 -6.65
C ILE A 29 6.53 -8.45 -6.94
N PHE A 30 7.07 -9.14 -5.94
CA PHE A 30 7.59 -10.49 -6.10
C PHE A 30 6.50 -11.47 -6.58
N LEU A 31 5.34 -11.48 -5.92
CA LEU A 31 4.21 -12.34 -6.28
C LEU A 31 3.66 -12.01 -7.68
N SER A 32 3.59 -10.73 -8.03
CA SER A 32 3.13 -10.27 -9.34
C SER A 32 4.06 -10.73 -10.45
N LEU A 33 5.36 -10.47 -10.32
CA LEU A 33 6.34 -10.76 -11.37
C LEU A 33 6.67 -12.26 -11.49
N LYS A 34 6.57 -13.03 -10.39
CA LYS A 34 6.60 -14.51 -10.45
C LYS A 34 5.32 -15.13 -11.02
N GLY A 35 4.28 -14.32 -11.27
CA GLY A 35 3.04 -14.79 -11.87
C GLY A 35 2.11 -15.53 -10.91
N MET A 36 2.30 -15.36 -9.61
CA MET A 36 1.37 -15.87 -8.60
C MET A 36 0.09 -15.02 -8.53
N ILE A 37 0.19 -13.73 -8.87
CA ILE A 37 -0.96 -12.86 -9.11
C ILE A 37 -1.28 -12.89 -10.62
N HIS A 38 -2.48 -13.35 -10.96
CA HIS A 38 -2.93 -13.53 -12.34
C HIS A 38 -3.43 -12.22 -12.95
N SER A 39 -2.57 -11.20 -13.04
CA SER A 39 -2.86 -9.95 -13.75
C SER A 39 -1.72 -9.59 -14.71
N LYS A 40 -2.06 -9.42 -15.99
CA LYS A 40 -1.12 -8.94 -17.01
C LYS A 40 -0.86 -7.44 -16.83
N THR A 41 -1.89 -6.68 -16.45
CA THR A 41 -1.77 -5.23 -16.27
C THR A 41 -0.90 -4.90 -15.05
N LEU A 42 -0.98 -5.67 -13.96
CA LEU A 42 -0.12 -5.47 -12.79
C LEU A 42 1.35 -5.83 -13.08
N LYS A 43 1.61 -6.86 -13.88
CA LYS A 43 2.98 -7.14 -14.35
C LYS A 43 3.50 -6.00 -15.23
N TYR A 44 2.65 -5.51 -16.14
CA TYR A 44 2.98 -4.36 -16.99
C TYR A 44 3.27 -3.11 -16.15
N TRP A 45 2.47 -2.84 -15.11
CA TRP A 45 2.65 -1.73 -14.18
C TRP A 45 4.08 -1.67 -13.63
N TYR A 46 4.55 -2.77 -13.04
CA TYR A 46 5.90 -2.83 -12.49
C TYR A 46 7.00 -2.80 -13.56
N LYS A 47 6.81 -3.46 -14.70
CA LYS A 47 7.83 -3.49 -15.77
C LYS A 47 7.94 -2.16 -16.52
N GLN A 48 6.83 -1.44 -16.70
CA GLN A 48 6.79 -0.20 -17.46
C GLN A 48 7.21 1.00 -16.61
N TYR A 49 6.67 1.11 -15.39
CA TYR A 49 6.86 2.31 -14.56
C TYR A 49 7.95 2.14 -13.50
N GLY A 50 8.42 0.90 -13.25
CA GLY A 50 9.54 0.61 -12.37
C GLY A 50 9.38 1.26 -10.99
N LEU A 51 10.35 2.08 -10.60
CA LEU A 51 10.31 2.75 -9.29
C LEU A 51 9.11 3.72 -9.14
N ALA A 52 8.60 4.29 -10.23
CA ALA A 52 7.44 5.19 -10.16
C ALA A 52 6.15 4.45 -9.75
N ALA A 53 5.99 3.19 -10.17
CA ALA A 53 4.92 2.32 -9.69
C ALA A 53 5.02 2.11 -8.17
N VAL A 54 6.20 1.71 -7.70
CA VAL A 54 6.46 1.47 -6.27
C VAL A 54 6.21 2.72 -5.42
N ILE A 55 6.65 3.89 -5.88
CA ILE A 55 6.40 5.15 -5.17
C ILE A 55 4.90 5.42 -5.08
N ALA A 56 4.15 5.25 -6.18
CA ALA A 56 2.71 5.45 -6.18
C ALA A 56 2.00 4.50 -5.20
N ASP A 57 2.35 3.21 -5.24
CA ASP A 57 1.73 2.16 -4.42
C ASP A 57 2.03 2.34 -2.92
N VAL A 58 3.27 2.70 -2.57
CA VAL A 58 3.63 3.00 -1.16
C VAL A 58 2.96 4.30 -0.70
N CYS A 59 2.97 5.35 -1.51
CA CYS A 59 2.37 6.64 -1.14
C CYS A 59 0.86 6.52 -0.92
N ILE A 60 0.14 5.73 -1.72
CA ILE A 60 -1.31 5.60 -1.56
C ILE A 60 -1.68 4.85 -0.29
N VAL A 61 -0.93 3.81 0.08
CA VAL A 61 -1.08 3.13 1.38
C VAL A 61 -0.78 4.10 2.53
N MET A 62 0.27 4.92 2.40
CA MET A 62 0.60 5.93 3.42
C MET A 62 -0.50 6.96 3.58
N ILE A 63 -1.12 7.45 2.50
CA ILE A 63 -2.29 8.35 2.55
C ILE A 63 -3.44 7.67 3.30
N GLY A 64 -3.71 6.39 2.99
CA GLY A 64 -4.71 5.59 3.71
C GLY A 64 -4.45 5.53 5.21
N PHE A 65 -3.19 5.33 5.63
CA PHE A 65 -2.82 5.37 7.05
C PHE A 65 -3.01 6.74 7.69
N LEU A 66 -2.66 7.83 7.00
CA LEU A 66 -2.84 9.19 7.52
C LEU A 66 -4.31 9.47 7.81
N ILE A 67 -5.19 9.17 6.85
CA ILE A 67 -6.63 9.34 7.00
C ILE A 67 -7.16 8.44 8.12
N THR A 68 -6.74 7.17 8.17
CA THR A 68 -7.16 6.23 9.21
C THR A 68 -6.79 6.72 10.60
N ARG A 69 -5.56 7.21 10.79
CA ARG A 69 -5.09 7.76 12.07
C ARG A 69 -5.83 9.03 12.48
N PHE A 70 -6.16 9.87 11.50
CA PHE A 70 -6.95 11.08 11.73
C PHE A 70 -8.39 10.77 12.15
N LEU A 71 -8.99 9.74 11.56
CA LEU A 71 -10.38 9.34 11.81
C LEU A 71 -10.55 8.34 12.96
N TYR A 72 -9.47 7.76 13.50
CA TYR A 72 -9.55 6.72 14.53
C TYR A 72 -10.20 7.26 15.82
N PRO A 73 -11.44 6.84 16.16
CA PRO A 73 -12.23 7.53 17.17
C PRO A 73 -12.00 6.98 18.59
N PHE A 74 -11.29 5.86 18.73
CA PHE A 74 -11.18 5.15 20.00
C PHE A 74 -10.01 5.68 20.83
N SER A 75 -10.25 5.87 22.13
CA SER A 75 -9.21 6.25 23.10
C SER A 75 -8.19 5.13 23.37
N THR A 76 -8.60 3.88 23.14
CA THR A 76 -7.78 2.69 23.37
C THR A 76 -7.57 1.96 22.05
N PHE A 77 -6.31 1.62 21.77
CA PHE A 77 -5.94 0.97 20.54
C PHE A 77 -6.37 -0.49 20.50
N HIS A 78 -7.06 -0.85 19.42
CA HIS A 78 -7.33 -2.22 19.01
C HIS A 78 -6.96 -2.38 17.54
N ILE A 79 -6.03 -3.29 17.26
CA ILE A 79 -5.54 -3.55 15.90
C ILE A 79 -6.67 -3.92 14.93
N VAL A 80 -7.66 -4.70 15.39
CA VAL A 80 -8.82 -5.09 14.56
C VAL A 80 -9.65 -3.87 14.17
N TYR A 81 -9.96 -2.98 15.11
CA TYR A 81 -10.70 -1.75 14.80
C TYR A 81 -9.92 -0.82 13.88
N PHE A 82 -8.60 -0.77 14.03
CA PHE A 82 -7.75 0.02 13.15
C PHE A 82 -7.76 -0.54 11.72
N ILE A 83 -7.63 -1.86 11.56
CA ILE A 83 -7.71 -2.53 10.26
C ILE A 83 -9.08 -2.31 9.62
N LEU A 84 -10.19 -2.49 10.36
CA LEU A 84 -11.53 -2.28 9.82
C LEU A 84 -11.74 -0.85 9.34
N LEU A 85 -11.25 0.15 10.09
CA LEU A 85 -11.28 1.54 9.65
C LEU A 85 -10.40 1.78 8.42
N ALA A 86 -9.19 1.21 8.39
CA ALA A 86 -8.28 1.34 7.24
C ALA A 86 -8.86 0.74 5.97
N LEU A 87 -9.52 -0.42 6.07
CA LEU A 87 -10.24 -1.05 4.96
C LEU A 87 -11.40 -0.18 4.48
N LEU A 88 -12.18 0.41 5.39
CA LEU A 88 -13.24 1.34 5.01
C LEU A 88 -12.69 2.56 4.26
N VAL A 89 -11.60 3.14 4.77
CA VAL A 89 -10.90 4.27 4.12
C VAL A 89 -10.41 3.88 2.72
N GLN A 90 -9.78 2.71 2.59
CA GLN A 90 -9.28 2.20 1.32
C GLN A 90 -10.41 1.98 0.30
N VAL A 91 -11.52 1.33 0.69
CA VAL A 91 -12.64 1.11 -0.22
C VAL A 91 -13.25 2.43 -0.71
N ILE A 92 -13.42 3.43 0.17
CA ILE A 92 -13.91 4.76 -0.22
C ILE A 92 -12.92 5.42 -1.19
N HIS A 93 -11.64 5.34 -0.88
CA HIS A 93 -10.58 5.89 -1.73
C HIS A 93 -10.58 5.25 -3.12
N ASP A 94 -10.65 3.93 -3.22
CA ASP A 94 -10.64 3.19 -4.48
C ASP A 94 -11.82 3.54 -5.38
N LEU A 95 -13.02 3.64 -4.80
CA LEU A 95 -14.21 4.04 -5.55
C LEU A 95 -14.10 5.49 -6.05
N GLY A 96 -13.57 6.39 -5.21
CA GLY A 96 -13.30 7.77 -5.59
C GLY A 96 -12.23 7.88 -6.68
N PHE A 97 -11.15 7.11 -6.55
CA PHE A 97 -10.05 7.07 -7.51
C PHE A 97 -10.50 6.46 -8.84
N TYR A 98 -11.32 5.40 -8.81
CA TYR A 98 -11.96 4.81 -9.98
C TYR A 98 -12.81 5.83 -10.73
N ALA A 99 -13.66 6.57 -10.03
CA ALA A 99 -14.46 7.64 -10.63
C ALA A 99 -13.58 8.73 -11.27
N PHE A 100 -12.51 9.14 -10.57
CA PHE A 100 -11.56 10.13 -11.07
C PHE A 100 -10.87 9.66 -12.36
N PHE A 101 -10.20 8.50 -12.33
CA PHE A 101 -9.42 8.06 -13.48
C PHE A 101 -10.30 7.68 -14.67
N SER A 102 -11.56 7.27 -14.43
CA SER A 102 -12.52 6.94 -15.49
C SER A 102 -12.97 8.18 -16.27
N ALA A 103 -12.94 9.36 -15.65
CA ALA A 103 -13.27 10.64 -16.30
C ALA A 103 -12.12 11.20 -17.15
N VAL A 104 -10.88 10.77 -16.91
CA VAL A 104 -9.71 11.23 -17.66
C VAL A 104 -9.71 10.61 -19.07
N PRO A 105 -9.57 11.38 -20.16
CA PRO A 105 -9.44 10.82 -21.51
C PRO A 105 -8.23 9.90 -21.66
N ARG A 106 -8.31 8.88 -22.53
CA ARG A 106 -7.13 8.08 -22.86
C ARG A 106 -6.08 8.90 -23.61
N GLY A 107 -4.82 8.56 -23.42
CA GLY A 107 -3.66 9.26 -23.99
C GLY A 107 -3.20 10.47 -23.17
N ALA A 108 -3.96 10.91 -22.16
CA ALA A 108 -3.58 12.05 -21.32
C ALA A 108 -2.48 11.69 -20.31
N ASN A 109 -2.49 10.46 -19.77
CA ASN A 109 -1.48 9.97 -18.83
C ASN A 109 -1.40 8.44 -18.88
N GLY A 110 -0.21 7.90 -19.11
CA GLY A 110 -0.03 6.45 -19.26
C GLY A 110 -0.34 5.64 -18.00
N MET A 111 0.01 6.14 -16.81
CA MET A 111 -0.28 5.45 -15.55
C MET A 111 -1.80 5.37 -15.32
N ILE A 112 -2.51 6.47 -15.60
CA ILE A 112 -3.98 6.51 -15.54
C ILE A 112 -4.61 5.54 -16.55
N ASP A 113 -4.06 5.45 -17.76
CA ASP A 113 -4.56 4.50 -18.75
C ASP A 113 -4.33 3.05 -18.31
N THR A 114 -3.22 2.78 -17.64
CA THR A 114 -2.94 1.48 -17.03
C THR A 114 -3.92 1.17 -15.89
N PHE A 115 -4.30 2.14 -15.05
CA PHE A 115 -5.35 1.94 -14.04
C PHE A 115 -6.72 1.61 -14.67
N LYS A 116 -7.06 2.23 -15.80
CA LYS A 116 -8.30 1.88 -16.54
C LYS A 116 -8.25 0.45 -17.05
N ASP A 117 -7.10 0.00 -17.56
CA ASP A 117 -6.92 -1.37 -18.04
C ASP A 117 -6.94 -2.37 -16.88
N TYR A 118 -6.35 -2.02 -15.74
CA TYR A 118 -6.36 -2.82 -14.52
C TYR A 118 -7.79 -2.97 -13.97
N GLY A 119 -8.55 -1.88 -13.91
CA GLY A 119 -9.95 -1.91 -13.49
C GLY A 119 -10.84 -2.75 -14.41
N LYS A 120 -10.56 -2.81 -15.71
CA LYS A 120 -11.24 -3.70 -16.66
C LYS A 120 -10.84 -5.17 -16.49
N GLU A 121 -9.57 -5.44 -16.22
CA GLU A 121 -9.04 -6.80 -16.04
C GLU A 121 -9.51 -7.42 -14.72
N MET A 122 -9.38 -6.69 -13.61
CA MET A 122 -9.63 -7.22 -12.27
C MET A 122 -11.03 -6.94 -11.75
N GLY A 123 -11.69 -5.88 -12.21
CA GLY A 123 -13.00 -5.46 -11.70
C GLY A 123 -13.01 -5.35 -10.17
N GLY A 124 -14.01 -5.96 -9.52
CA GLY A 124 -14.11 -5.98 -8.06
C GLY A 124 -12.98 -6.73 -7.33
N HIS A 125 -12.22 -7.59 -8.03
CA HIS A 125 -11.07 -8.26 -7.44
C HIS A 125 -9.89 -7.30 -7.15
N ALA A 126 -9.86 -6.12 -7.78
CA ALA A 126 -8.89 -5.07 -7.45
C ALA A 126 -9.02 -4.64 -5.98
N ILE A 127 -10.25 -4.33 -5.56
CA ILE A 127 -10.56 -3.89 -4.19
C ILE A 127 -10.13 -4.95 -3.16
N LEU A 128 -10.35 -6.25 -3.48
CA LEU A 128 -9.91 -7.36 -2.61
C LEU A 128 -8.38 -7.48 -2.52
N GLY A 129 -7.68 -7.23 -3.63
CA GLY A 129 -6.22 -7.16 -3.67
C GLY A 129 -5.71 -6.05 -2.75
N ASP A 130 -6.25 -4.84 -2.91
CA ASP A 130 -5.86 -3.67 -2.14
C ASP A 130 -6.22 -3.80 -0.66
N SER A 131 -7.35 -4.44 -0.34
CA SER A 131 -7.71 -4.81 1.03
C SER A 131 -6.68 -5.72 1.69
N ASN A 132 -6.11 -6.70 0.97
CA ASN A 132 -5.04 -7.54 1.51
C ASN A 132 -3.77 -6.72 1.76
N ILE A 133 -3.42 -5.80 0.86
CA ILE A 133 -2.28 -4.89 1.04
C ILE A 133 -2.45 -4.09 2.32
N ILE A 134 -3.60 -3.43 2.50
CA ILE A 134 -3.89 -2.66 3.72
C ILE A 134 -3.84 -3.52 4.98
N LEU A 135 -4.47 -4.70 4.95
CA LEU A 135 -4.45 -5.64 6.08
C LEU A 135 -3.02 -5.97 6.50
N PHE A 136 -2.19 -6.45 5.56
CA PHE A 136 -0.82 -6.84 5.87
C PHE A 136 0.04 -5.62 6.25
N SER A 137 -0.14 -4.47 5.60
CA SER A 137 0.61 -3.26 5.94
C SER A 137 0.28 -2.78 7.36
N CYS A 138 -0.98 -2.86 7.81
CA CYS A 138 -1.36 -2.57 9.21
C CYS A 138 -0.63 -3.49 10.20
N LEU A 139 -0.62 -4.80 9.92
CA LEU A 139 0.00 -5.80 10.78
C LEU A 139 1.51 -5.62 10.88
N VAL A 140 2.18 -5.45 9.74
CA VAL A 140 3.63 -5.22 9.69
C VAL A 140 3.98 -3.89 10.33
N ALA A 141 3.23 -2.81 10.05
CA ALA A 141 3.50 -1.51 10.66
C ALA A 141 3.35 -1.55 12.18
N SER A 142 2.32 -2.23 12.70
CA SER A 142 2.10 -2.38 14.14
C SER A 142 3.18 -3.25 14.81
N PHE A 143 3.76 -4.21 14.08
CA PHE A 143 4.95 -4.93 14.53
C PHE A 143 6.19 -4.04 14.55
N MET A 144 6.42 -3.26 13.49
CA MET A 144 7.57 -2.36 13.34
C MET A 144 7.56 -1.19 14.32
N ALA A 145 6.37 -0.75 14.76
CA ALA A 145 6.21 0.29 15.77
C ALA A 145 6.70 -0.12 17.17
N GLY A 146 6.86 -1.43 17.42
CA GLY A 146 7.48 -1.96 18.63
C GLY A 146 9.00 -2.10 18.55
N GLN A 147 9.58 -1.86 17.38
CA GLN A 147 11.02 -2.03 17.15
C GLN A 147 11.78 -0.74 17.43
N SER A 148 13.08 -0.86 17.66
CA SER A 148 13.95 0.31 17.81
C SER A 148 14.01 1.13 16.51
N PHE A 149 14.41 2.40 16.62
CA PHE A 149 14.68 3.24 15.45
C PHE A 149 15.74 2.61 14.54
N ASN A 150 16.81 2.06 15.13
CA ASN A 150 17.89 1.40 14.38
C ASN A 150 17.38 0.19 13.60
N THR A 151 16.50 -0.62 14.21
CA THR A 151 15.85 -1.76 13.54
C THR A 151 15.01 -1.27 12.36
N ASN A 152 14.17 -0.25 12.57
CA ASN A 152 13.38 0.35 11.49
C ASN A 152 14.25 0.90 10.36
N MET A 153 15.40 1.52 10.69
CA MET A 153 16.33 2.07 9.72
C MET A 153 17.01 0.97 8.89
N VAL A 154 17.51 -0.07 9.54
CA VAL A 154 18.12 -1.21 8.85
C VAL A 154 17.10 -1.90 7.94
N THR A 155 15.89 -2.16 8.44
CA THR A 155 14.81 -2.75 7.64
C THR A 155 14.49 -1.88 6.42
N PHE A 156 14.30 -0.58 6.61
CA PHE A 156 14.01 0.34 5.51
C PHE A 156 15.07 0.30 4.42
N ILE A 157 16.35 0.42 4.78
CA ILE A 157 17.47 0.42 3.82
C ILE A 157 17.54 -0.91 3.08
N VAL A 158 17.44 -2.03 3.79
CA VAL A 158 17.51 -3.37 3.20
C VAL A 158 16.33 -3.61 2.25
N THR A 159 15.11 -3.28 2.67
CA THR A 159 13.92 -3.42 1.82
C THR A 159 14.04 -2.55 0.56
N LEU A 160 14.42 -1.28 0.71
CA LEU A 160 14.61 -0.37 -0.42
C LEU A 160 15.68 -0.85 -1.39
N TYR A 161 16.77 -1.43 -0.87
CA TYR A 161 17.85 -2.01 -1.69
C TYR A 161 17.37 -3.17 -2.58
N PHE A 162 16.43 -4.00 -2.11
CA PHE A 162 15.94 -5.15 -2.88
C PHE A 162 14.90 -4.80 -3.96
N ILE A 163 14.23 -3.65 -3.86
CA ILE A 163 13.17 -3.24 -4.79
C ILE A 163 13.63 -3.27 -6.26
N PRO A 164 14.77 -2.67 -6.65
CA PRO A 164 15.24 -2.72 -8.03
C PRO A 164 15.44 -4.15 -8.53
N TYR A 165 15.90 -5.07 -7.69
CA TYR A 165 16.11 -6.46 -8.07
C TYR A 165 14.77 -7.18 -8.28
N PHE A 166 13.78 -6.94 -7.42
CA PHE A 166 12.46 -7.54 -7.59
C PHE A 166 11.76 -7.06 -8.86
N ILE A 167 11.82 -5.76 -9.17
CA ILE A 167 11.24 -5.21 -10.40
C ILE A 167 11.86 -5.84 -11.66
N ASN A 168 13.14 -6.21 -11.60
CA ASN A 168 13.91 -6.70 -12.75
C ASN A 168 14.06 -8.24 -12.82
N ILE A 169 13.30 -9.00 -12.01
CA ILE A 169 13.15 -10.47 -12.14
C ILE A 169 12.29 -10.84 -13.34
#